data_AF-A0A6P2AJK3-F1
#
_entry.id   AF-A0A6P2AJK3-F1
#
_cell.length_a   1.000
_cell.length_b   1.000
_cell.length_c   1.000
_cell.angle_alpha   90.00
_cell.angle_beta   90.00
_cell.angle_gamma   90.00
#
_symmetry.space_group_name_H-M   'P 1'
#
loop_
_entity.id
_entity.type
_entity.pdbx_description
1 polymer ?
#
loop_
_entity_poly.entity_id
_entity_poly.type
_entity_poly.pdbx_seq_one_letter_code
_entity_poly.pdbx_strand_id
1 'polypeptide(L)'
;MDGSLTELDFLPMGSTYQLGLGGSADGTRLYAGGGISNGADKVSGIAVDPETGALSPIPGQPFVSGGTAPKQAVVSDDGQFVIAGHGSDATVRTFFADELGALTATGVSFDVGAQGTLGRVATMDDLVFATDTATFGNGLMGVYSFTLGEQGELDQNGPLYDTEGLAPNGIAVWNPVGVPCPGDLTGDGDVNVFDLLALLEAWGPCADPNDCPADLDRSGTVDVFDLLLLLENWGGC
;
A
#
# COMPACT_ATOMS: atom_id res chain seq x y z
N MET A 1 12.75 -18.92 -16.81
CA MET A 1 12.97 -19.10 -15.36
C MET A 1 12.23 -20.36 -14.95
N ASP A 2 12.86 -21.24 -14.16
CA ASP A 2 12.31 -22.56 -13.79
C ASP A 2 11.33 -22.52 -12.61
N GLY A 3 11.03 -21.32 -12.08
CA GLY A 3 10.08 -21.10 -10.99
C GLY A 3 10.60 -21.59 -9.63
N SER A 4 11.91 -21.84 -9.50
CA SER A 4 12.52 -22.23 -8.24
C SER A 4 12.57 -21.06 -7.24
N LEU A 5 12.32 -21.35 -5.97
CA LEU A 5 12.46 -20.40 -4.86
C LEU A 5 13.80 -20.63 -4.17
N THR A 6 14.53 -19.56 -3.88
CA THR A 6 15.74 -19.58 -3.07
C THR A 6 15.51 -18.74 -1.82
N GLU A 7 15.75 -19.32 -0.65
CA GLU A 7 15.74 -18.59 0.61
C GLU A 7 16.94 -17.64 0.65
N LEU A 8 16.70 -16.34 0.88
CA LEU A 8 17.75 -15.33 1.04
C LEU A 8 18.13 -15.16 2.51
N ASP A 9 17.13 -15.07 3.39
CA ASP A 9 17.33 -14.90 4.83
C ASP A 9 16.10 -15.37 5.63
N PHE A 10 16.30 -15.58 6.93
CA PHE A 10 15.27 -15.95 7.90
C PHE A 10 15.47 -15.21 9.23
N LEU A 11 14.45 -14.44 9.65
CA LEU A 11 14.44 -13.75 10.93
C LEU A 11 13.44 -14.39 11.91
N PRO A 12 13.89 -15.01 13.02
CA PRO A 12 13.00 -15.54 14.04
C PRO A 12 12.37 -14.41 14.88
N MET A 13 11.07 -14.19 14.72
CA MET A 13 10.33 -13.06 15.31
C MET A 13 9.87 -13.24 16.77
N GLY A 14 10.56 -14.09 17.55
CA GLY A 14 10.31 -14.25 18.99
C GLY A 14 8.96 -14.86 19.35
N SER A 15 8.39 -14.43 20.48
CA SER A 15 7.19 -15.05 21.10
C SER A 15 5.85 -14.38 20.75
N THR A 16 5.87 -13.27 20.01
CA THR A 16 4.64 -12.64 19.50
C THR A 16 4.09 -13.47 18.35
N TYR A 17 2.86 -13.98 18.48
CA TYR A 17 2.18 -14.76 17.45
C TYR A 17 1.64 -13.86 16.35
N GLN A 18 2.56 -13.35 15.54
CA GLN A 18 2.26 -12.41 14.46
C GLN A 18 1.29 -13.01 13.43
N LEU A 19 0.36 -12.19 12.99
CA LEU A 19 -0.65 -12.51 11.98
C LEU A 19 -0.41 -11.69 10.71
N GLY A 20 -1.45 -11.07 10.14
CA GLY A 20 -1.39 -10.40 8.85
C GLY A 20 -0.24 -9.41 8.78
N LEU A 21 0.66 -9.66 7.84
CA LEU A 21 1.85 -8.87 7.57
C LEU A 21 1.58 -7.97 6.35
N GLY A 22 1.92 -6.69 6.45
CA GLY A 22 1.86 -5.72 5.36
C GLY A 22 3.24 -5.11 5.12
N GLY A 23 3.59 -4.88 3.86
CA GLY A 23 4.85 -4.27 3.46
C GLY A 23 4.67 -2.82 3.02
N SER A 24 5.72 -2.01 3.16
CA SER A 24 5.81 -0.69 2.56
C SER A 24 5.99 -0.80 1.04
N ALA A 25 5.51 0.21 0.30
CA ALA A 25 5.56 0.23 -1.16
C ALA A 25 7.01 0.18 -1.71
N ASP A 26 7.96 0.77 -0.98
CA ASP A 26 9.40 0.73 -1.28
C ASP A 26 10.06 -0.64 -1.02
N GLY A 27 9.34 -1.59 -0.44
CA GLY A 27 9.83 -2.93 -0.11
C GLY A 27 10.81 -3.01 1.06
N THR A 28 11.05 -1.91 1.80
CA THR A 28 12.09 -1.84 2.83
C THR A 28 11.61 -2.19 4.23
N ARG A 29 10.30 -2.20 4.48
CA ARG A 29 9.71 -2.39 5.82
C ARG A 29 8.49 -3.30 5.76
N LEU A 30 8.38 -4.22 6.71
CA LEU A 30 7.23 -5.08 6.92
C LEU A 30 6.71 -4.92 8.35
N TYR A 31 5.40 -4.94 8.53
CA TYR A 31 4.76 -4.86 9.86
C TYR A 31 3.72 -5.94 10.04
N ALA A 32 3.63 -6.50 11.25
CA ALA A 32 2.65 -7.54 11.57
C ALA A 32 1.97 -7.29 12.92
N GLY A 33 0.66 -7.51 12.96
CA GLY A 33 -0.11 -7.50 14.21
C GLY A 33 0.13 -8.77 15.03
N GLY A 34 0.25 -8.65 16.35
CA GLY A 34 0.62 -9.74 17.28
C GLY A 34 -0.47 -10.75 17.66
N GLY A 35 -1.66 -10.69 17.05
CA GLY A 35 -2.73 -11.65 17.24
C GLY A 35 -3.37 -11.60 18.64
N ILE A 36 -4.04 -12.67 19.08
CA ILE A 36 -4.77 -12.74 20.37
C ILE A 36 -3.94 -13.29 21.55
N SER A 37 -2.75 -13.81 21.27
CA SER A 37 -1.93 -14.57 22.23
C SER A 37 -0.91 -13.65 22.92
N ASN A 38 0.36 -14.06 23.02
CA ASN A 38 1.43 -13.26 23.64
C ASN A 38 1.73 -11.91 22.92
N GLY A 39 1.05 -11.60 21.81
CA GLY A 39 1.11 -10.31 21.12
C GLY A 39 -0.22 -9.55 21.09
N ALA A 40 -1.13 -9.83 22.04
CA ALA A 40 -2.49 -9.27 22.12
C ALA A 40 -2.60 -7.74 22.01
N ASP A 41 -1.52 -7.01 22.27
CA ASP A 41 -1.45 -5.55 22.20
C ASP A 41 -0.17 -5.08 21.46
N LYS A 42 0.39 -5.91 20.58
CA LYS A 42 1.70 -5.70 19.96
C LYS A 42 1.63 -5.61 18.44
N VAL A 43 2.45 -4.74 17.86
CA VAL A 43 2.82 -4.74 16.44
C VAL A 43 4.34 -4.93 16.35
N SER A 44 4.79 -5.75 15.42
CA SER A 44 6.21 -6.00 15.17
C SER A 44 6.61 -5.45 13.81
N GLY A 45 7.87 -5.06 13.67
CA GLY A 45 8.44 -4.48 12.46
C GLY A 45 9.69 -5.21 12.00
N ILE A 46 9.85 -5.40 10.70
CA ILE A 46 11.00 -6.04 10.07
C ILE A 46 11.51 -5.07 9.00
N ALA A 47 12.79 -4.73 9.06
CA ALA A 47 13.47 -4.03 8.00
C ALA A 47 14.02 -5.04 7.00
N VAL A 48 13.92 -4.72 5.72
CA VAL A 48 14.39 -5.50 4.59
C VAL A 48 15.47 -4.69 3.89
N ASP A 49 16.65 -5.28 3.74
CA ASP A 49 17.70 -4.71 2.90
C ASP A 49 17.29 -4.88 1.42
N PRO A 50 17.07 -3.80 0.66
CA PRO A 50 16.53 -3.89 -0.70
C PRO A 50 17.54 -4.49 -1.70
N GLU A 51 18.83 -4.51 -1.38
CA GLU A 51 19.88 -5.03 -2.26
C GLU A 51 20.09 -6.53 -2.07
N THR A 52 19.97 -7.00 -0.82
CA THR A 52 20.32 -8.38 -0.44
C THR A 52 19.13 -9.23 -0.01
N GLY A 53 18.00 -8.61 0.33
CA GLY A 53 16.85 -9.27 0.95
C GLY A 53 17.07 -9.66 2.41
N ALA A 54 18.18 -9.24 3.03
CA ALA A 54 18.46 -9.54 4.43
C ALA A 54 17.43 -8.89 5.35
N LEU A 55 17.02 -9.62 6.39
CA LEU A 55 15.97 -9.22 7.32
C LEU A 55 16.57 -8.83 8.67
N SER A 56 16.13 -7.71 9.22
CA SER A 56 16.54 -7.28 10.55
C SER A 56 15.36 -6.73 11.36
N PRO A 57 15.40 -6.84 12.70
CA PRO A 57 14.34 -6.29 13.53
C PRO A 57 14.36 -4.75 13.48
N ILE A 58 13.21 -4.13 13.24
CA ILE A 58 13.10 -2.66 13.41
C ILE A 58 13.40 -2.31 14.89
N PRO A 59 14.25 -1.30 15.16
CA PRO A 59 14.57 -0.88 16.52
C PRO A 59 13.35 -0.49 17.35
N GLY A 60 13.34 -0.88 18.63
CA GLY A 60 12.29 -0.51 19.58
C GLY A 60 11.04 -1.42 19.56
N GLN A 61 10.99 -2.42 18.68
CA GLN A 61 9.89 -3.38 18.66
C GLN A 61 9.91 -4.38 19.84
N PRO A 62 8.79 -5.05 20.17
CA PRO A 62 7.44 -4.84 19.62
C PRO A 62 6.83 -3.52 20.12
N PHE A 63 6.11 -2.84 19.23
CA PHE A 63 5.40 -1.60 19.50
C PHE A 63 4.06 -1.89 20.17
N VAL A 64 3.66 -1.05 21.13
CA VAL A 64 2.33 -1.14 21.75
C VAL A 64 1.28 -0.63 20.76
N SER A 65 0.31 -1.48 20.42
CA SER A 65 -0.69 -1.18 19.38
C SER A 65 -1.90 -0.39 19.89
N GLY A 66 -1.99 -0.14 21.20
CA GLY A 66 -3.06 0.64 21.83
C GLY A 66 -4.44 -0.03 21.88
N GLY A 67 -4.62 -1.17 21.22
CA GLY A 67 -5.88 -1.93 21.15
C GLY A 67 -5.69 -3.42 21.38
N THR A 68 -6.76 -4.20 21.20
CA THR A 68 -6.76 -5.65 21.50
C THR A 68 -6.85 -6.51 20.25
N ALA A 69 -5.95 -7.49 20.17
CA ALA A 69 -5.81 -8.44 19.09
C ALA A 69 -5.54 -7.79 17.71
N PRO A 70 -4.43 -7.04 17.56
CA PRO A 70 -4.00 -6.56 16.26
C PRO A 70 -3.75 -7.75 15.34
N LYS A 71 -4.56 -7.90 14.30
CA LYS A 71 -4.54 -9.06 13.39
C LYS A 71 -3.92 -8.75 12.04
N GLN A 72 -3.67 -7.47 11.77
CA GLN A 72 -3.08 -6.96 10.55
C GLN A 72 -2.43 -5.61 10.83
N ALA A 73 -1.32 -5.33 10.14
CA ALA A 73 -0.81 -3.99 9.93
C ALA A 73 -0.63 -3.78 8.42
N VAL A 74 -0.98 -2.61 7.91
CA VAL A 74 -0.70 -2.17 6.53
C VAL A 74 0.02 -0.84 6.56
N VAL A 75 0.76 -0.52 5.50
CA VAL A 75 1.57 0.70 5.41
C VAL A 75 0.93 1.62 4.38
N SER A 76 0.87 2.92 4.66
CA SER A 76 0.51 3.91 3.64
C SER A 76 1.51 3.91 2.49
N ASP A 77 1.10 4.38 1.31
CA ASP A 77 1.91 4.31 0.10
C ASP A 77 3.18 5.16 0.20
N ASP A 78 3.12 6.28 0.92
CA ASP A 78 4.27 7.12 1.26
C ASP A 78 5.17 6.55 2.37
N GLY A 79 4.77 5.44 3.00
CA GLY A 79 5.50 4.80 4.08
C GLY A 79 5.56 5.58 5.39
N GLN A 80 4.81 6.68 5.55
CA GLN A 80 4.81 7.52 6.74
C GLN A 80 3.88 7.01 7.84
N PHE A 81 2.87 6.21 7.47
CA PHE A 81 1.89 5.68 8.39
C PHE A 81 1.82 4.16 8.35
N VAL A 82 1.55 3.59 9.52
CA VAL A 82 1.11 2.20 9.66
C VAL A 82 -0.29 2.19 10.24
N ILE A 83 -1.19 1.43 9.60
CA ILE A 83 -2.56 1.27 10.04
C ILE A 83 -2.74 -0.15 10.56
N ALA A 84 -3.06 -0.27 11.85
CA ALA A 84 -3.33 -1.55 12.51
C ALA A 84 -4.82 -1.81 12.60
N GLY A 85 -5.23 -3.02 12.22
CA GLY A 85 -6.60 -3.52 12.42
C GLY A 85 -6.66 -4.47 13.60
N HIS A 86 -7.52 -4.16 14.57
CA HIS A 86 -7.70 -4.91 15.81
C HIS A 86 -9.00 -5.71 15.79
N GLY A 87 -8.89 -7.03 15.89
CA GLY A 87 -10.05 -7.92 15.75
C GLY A 87 -10.96 -7.95 16.98
N SER A 88 -10.37 -7.93 18.19
CA SER A 88 -11.14 -8.14 19.42
C SER A 88 -11.87 -6.89 19.90
N ASP A 89 -11.31 -5.71 19.67
CA ASP A 89 -11.98 -4.43 19.98
C ASP A 89 -12.57 -3.75 18.73
N ALA A 90 -12.46 -4.38 17.56
CA ALA A 90 -13.00 -3.91 16.28
C ALA A 90 -12.56 -2.50 15.87
N THR A 91 -11.34 -2.11 16.25
CA THR A 91 -10.80 -0.78 15.94
C THR A 91 -9.80 -0.80 14.79
N VAL A 92 -9.75 0.31 14.05
CA VAL A 92 -8.65 0.67 13.16
C VAL A 92 -7.88 1.80 13.81
N ARG A 93 -6.54 1.71 13.85
CA ARG A 93 -5.67 2.68 14.54
C ARG A 93 -4.46 3.03 13.70
N THR A 94 -4.03 4.29 13.75
CA THR A 94 -2.90 4.79 12.95
C THR A 94 -1.67 5.06 13.81
N PHE A 95 -0.51 4.92 13.18
CA PHE A 95 0.81 5.14 13.76
C PHE A 95 1.64 5.96 12.78
N PHE A 96 2.44 6.89 13.29
CA PHE A 96 3.58 7.41 12.56
C PHE A 96 4.66 6.33 12.51
N ALA A 97 5.26 6.15 11.34
CA ALA A 97 6.49 5.39 11.15
C ALA A 97 7.64 6.35 10.86
N ASP A 98 8.72 6.28 11.65
CA ASP A 98 9.92 7.05 11.35
C ASP A 98 10.72 6.44 10.18
N GLU A 99 11.83 7.09 9.81
CA GLU A 99 12.72 6.64 8.73
C GLU A 99 13.28 5.23 8.94
N LEU A 100 13.44 4.79 10.20
CA LEU A 100 13.90 3.45 10.54
C LEU A 100 12.73 2.46 10.70
N GLY A 101 11.49 2.94 10.63
CA GLY A 101 10.26 2.18 10.78
C GLY A 101 9.75 2.05 12.22
N ALA A 102 10.32 2.76 13.19
CA ALA A 102 9.80 2.71 14.56
C ALA A 102 8.43 3.39 14.64
N LEU A 103 7.50 2.76 15.35
CA LEU A 103 6.10 3.20 15.40
C LEU A 103 5.80 4.08 16.63
N THR A 104 5.12 5.20 16.38
CA THR A 104 4.52 6.04 17.42
C THR A 104 3.03 6.19 17.17
N ALA A 105 2.18 5.89 18.15
CA ALA A 105 0.73 6.01 18.00
C ALA A 105 0.34 7.48 17.75
N THR A 106 -0.52 7.72 16.77
CA THR A 106 -1.09 9.05 16.49
C THR A 106 -2.16 9.43 17.51
N GLY A 107 -2.76 8.42 18.17
CA GLY A 107 -3.93 8.56 19.03
C GLY A 107 -5.26 8.44 18.29
N VAL A 108 -5.23 8.34 16.96
CA VAL A 108 -6.42 8.15 16.12
C VAL A 108 -6.89 6.71 16.20
N SER A 109 -8.19 6.55 16.39
CA SER A 109 -8.88 5.26 16.42
C SER A 109 -10.27 5.43 15.81
N PHE A 110 -10.66 4.48 14.96
CA PHE A 110 -12.00 4.36 14.43
C PHE A 110 -12.62 3.05 14.90
N ASP A 111 -13.85 3.10 15.41
CA ASP A 111 -14.62 1.93 15.84
C ASP A 111 -15.48 1.43 14.67
N VAL A 112 -15.16 0.24 14.17
CA VAL A 112 -15.89 -0.38 13.05
C VAL A 112 -17.21 -0.97 13.52
N GLY A 113 -17.33 -1.34 14.80
CA GLY A 113 -18.55 -1.93 15.35
C GLY A 113 -18.27 -2.92 16.47
N ALA A 114 -18.93 -4.07 16.43
CA ALA A 114 -18.81 -5.04 17.51
C ALA A 114 -17.53 -5.89 17.37
N GLN A 115 -17.13 -6.50 18.50
CA GLN A 115 -16.01 -7.45 18.52
C GLN A 115 -16.11 -8.47 17.38
N GLY A 116 -15.02 -8.57 16.61
CA GLY A 116 -14.89 -9.52 15.51
C GLY A 116 -15.48 -9.05 14.18
N THR A 117 -16.14 -7.89 14.12
CA THR A 117 -16.76 -7.44 12.86
C THR A 117 -15.78 -6.75 11.92
N LEU A 118 -14.70 -6.11 12.39
CA LEU A 118 -13.63 -5.64 11.51
C LEU A 118 -13.08 -6.82 10.67
N GLY A 119 -13.03 -6.66 9.35
CA GLY A 119 -12.42 -7.58 8.39
C GLY A 119 -10.96 -7.24 8.10
N ARG A 120 -10.64 -6.78 6.89
CA ARG A 120 -9.29 -6.37 6.48
C ARG A 120 -9.21 -4.85 6.37
N VAL A 121 -7.99 -4.35 6.55
CA VAL A 121 -7.63 -2.96 6.26
C VAL A 121 -6.72 -2.96 5.04
N ALA A 122 -6.85 -1.95 4.18
CA ALA A 122 -5.97 -1.72 3.04
C ALA A 122 -5.77 -0.22 2.80
N THR A 123 -4.68 0.12 2.11
CA THR A 123 -4.24 1.48 1.80
C THR A 123 -3.99 1.62 0.30
N MET A 124 -4.31 2.78 -0.26
CA MET A 124 -4.04 3.13 -1.66
C MET A 124 -3.99 4.65 -1.76
N ASP A 125 -2.87 5.21 -2.21
CA ASP A 125 -2.58 6.64 -2.19
C ASP A 125 -2.83 7.22 -0.77
N ASP A 126 -3.67 8.25 -0.66
CA ASP A 126 -4.11 8.86 0.59
C ASP A 126 -5.35 8.19 1.19
N LEU A 127 -5.81 7.06 0.64
CA LEU A 127 -7.02 6.37 1.08
C LEU A 127 -6.72 5.20 2.02
N VAL A 128 -7.57 5.05 3.03
CA VAL A 128 -7.64 3.87 3.89
C VAL A 128 -9.02 3.24 3.74
N PHE A 129 -9.06 1.92 3.62
CA PHE A 129 -10.29 1.15 3.56
C PHE A 129 -10.33 0.14 4.70
N ALA A 130 -11.50 -0.02 5.31
CA ALA A 130 -11.73 -1.03 6.33
C ALA A 130 -13.06 -1.74 6.09
N THR A 131 -13.06 -3.06 6.13
CA THR A 131 -14.30 -3.82 5.95
C THR A 131 -14.98 -4.09 7.30
N ASP A 132 -16.30 -3.91 7.34
CA ASP A 132 -17.17 -4.39 8.41
C ASP A 132 -17.90 -5.64 7.92
N THR A 133 -17.68 -6.76 8.58
CA THR A 133 -18.08 -8.11 8.13
C THR A 133 -19.45 -8.54 8.64
N ALA A 134 -20.07 -7.81 9.57
CA ALA A 134 -21.32 -8.24 10.15
C ALA A 134 -22.13 -7.08 10.73
N THR A 135 -23.46 -7.20 10.61
CA THR A 135 -24.43 -6.23 11.14
C THR A 135 -24.63 -6.28 12.65
N PHE A 136 -23.84 -7.08 13.37
CA PHE A 136 -23.99 -7.25 14.82
C PHE A 136 -23.59 -5.97 15.55
N GLY A 137 -24.53 -5.40 16.32
CA GLY A 137 -24.30 -4.20 17.14
C GLY A 137 -24.73 -2.88 16.50
N ASN A 138 -24.48 -2.68 15.20
CA ASN A 138 -24.77 -1.43 14.49
C ASN A 138 -25.77 -1.57 13.32
N GLY A 139 -26.11 -2.80 12.91
CA GLY A 139 -26.99 -3.05 11.76
C GLY A 139 -26.32 -2.80 10.40
N LEU A 140 -25.02 -2.52 10.39
CA LEU A 140 -24.25 -2.08 9.24
C LEU A 140 -23.19 -3.13 8.87
N MET A 141 -22.91 -3.26 7.57
CA MET A 141 -21.89 -4.17 7.03
C MET A 141 -21.46 -3.61 5.69
N GLY A 142 -20.18 -3.73 5.34
CA GLY A 142 -19.70 -3.14 4.09
C GLY A 142 -18.25 -2.70 4.12
N VAL A 143 -17.96 -1.63 3.39
CA VAL A 143 -16.63 -1.01 3.31
C VAL A 143 -16.70 0.44 3.76
N TYR A 144 -15.87 0.78 4.75
CA TYR A 144 -15.55 2.15 5.09
C TYR A 144 -14.40 2.63 4.18
N SER A 145 -14.48 3.87 3.73
CA SER A 145 -13.39 4.59 3.07
C SER A 145 -13.06 5.83 3.88
N PHE A 146 -11.77 6.13 4.01
CA PHE A 146 -11.26 7.30 4.70
C PHE A 146 -10.18 7.96 3.84
N THR A 147 -10.07 9.27 3.92
CA THR A 147 -8.86 10.01 3.54
C THR A 147 -7.96 10.09 4.77
N LEU A 148 -6.68 9.75 4.58
CA LEU A 148 -5.65 9.78 5.60
C LEU A 148 -5.10 11.21 5.72
N GLY A 149 -5.31 11.82 6.87
CA GLY A 149 -4.81 13.16 7.17
C GLY A 149 -3.30 13.20 7.44
N GLU A 150 -2.71 14.39 7.37
CA GLU A 150 -1.27 14.62 7.59
C GLU A 150 -0.78 14.22 9.00
N GLN A 151 -1.68 14.06 9.98
CA GLN A 151 -1.33 13.56 11.33
C GLN A 151 -1.93 12.18 11.60
N GLY A 152 -2.33 11.47 10.55
CA GLY A 152 -2.88 10.13 10.63
C GLY A 152 -4.37 10.08 10.98
N GLU A 153 -5.09 11.21 10.86
CA GLU A 153 -6.54 11.26 10.97
C GLU A 153 -7.21 10.37 9.92
N LEU A 154 -8.37 9.79 10.25
CA LEU A 154 -9.18 9.01 9.33
C LEU A 154 -10.46 9.78 9.03
N ASP A 155 -10.43 10.61 8.00
CA ASP A 155 -11.58 11.41 7.58
C ASP A 155 -12.50 10.57 6.70
N GLN A 156 -13.64 10.15 7.24
CA GLN A 156 -14.51 9.19 6.57
C GLN A 156 -15.17 9.78 5.31
N ASN A 157 -14.97 9.11 4.18
CA ASN A 157 -15.50 9.46 2.86
C ASN A 157 -16.95 8.99 2.70
N GLY A 158 -17.86 9.69 3.37
CA GLY A 158 -19.30 9.39 3.32
C GLY A 158 -19.72 8.21 4.21
N PRO A 159 -20.98 7.74 4.11
CA PRO A 159 -21.46 6.63 4.91
C PRO A 159 -20.79 5.31 4.52
N LEU A 160 -20.89 4.30 5.38
CA LEU A 160 -20.49 2.93 5.04
C LEU A 160 -21.18 2.49 3.74
N TYR A 161 -20.41 1.91 2.81
CA TYR A 161 -20.94 1.36 1.57
C TYR A 161 -21.31 -0.12 1.76
N ASP A 162 -22.60 -0.44 1.61
CA ASP A 162 -23.08 -1.83 1.65
C ASP A 162 -22.61 -2.59 0.40
N THR A 163 -21.88 -3.67 0.61
CA THR A 163 -21.38 -4.54 -0.47
C THR A 163 -22.44 -5.46 -1.06
N GLU A 164 -23.64 -5.52 -0.47
CA GLU A 164 -24.72 -6.48 -0.76
C GLU A 164 -24.35 -7.95 -0.48
N GLY A 165 -23.10 -8.25 -0.15
CA GLY A 165 -22.60 -9.56 0.26
C GLY A 165 -22.85 -9.88 1.73
N LEU A 166 -22.71 -11.16 2.11
CA LEU A 166 -23.06 -11.63 3.46
C LEU A 166 -22.01 -11.36 4.55
N ALA A 167 -20.74 -11.15 4.18
CA ALA A 167 -19.62 -10.90 5.10
C ALA A 167 -18.37 -10.44 4.32
N PRO A 168 -18.27 -9.17 3.90
CA PRO A 168 -17.10 -8.68 3.17
C PRO A 168 -15.87 -8.69 4.09
N ASN A 169 -14.98 -9.67 3.90
CA ASN A 169 -13.80 -9.85 4.75
C ASN A 169 -12.53 -9.32 4.07
N GLY A 170 -12.17 -9.92 2.94
CA GLY A 170 -10.98 -9.54 2.18
C GLY A 170 -11.22 -8.26 1.39
N ILE A 171 -10.20 -7.42 1.35
CA ILE A 171 -10.13 -6.29 0.43
C ILE A 171 -8.76 -6.31 -0.23
N ALA A 172 -8.74 -6.03 -1.52
CA ALA A 172 -7.55 -5.76 -2.28
C ALA A 172 -7.78 -4.43 -2.97
N VAL A 173 -6.78 -3.57 -2.90
CA VAL A 173 -6.76 -2.27 -3.55
C VAL A 173 -5.51 -2.24 -4.41
N TRP A 174 -5.63 -1.57 -5.53
CA TRP A 174 -4.52 -1.31 -6.42
C TRP A 174 -4.83 0.02 -7.04
N ASN A 175 -3.87 0.93 -6.99
CA ASN A 175 -3.85 1.98 -8.00
C ASN A 175 -3.52 1.22 -9.30
N PRO A 176 -4.45 1.10 -10.27
CA PRO A 176 -4.08 0.56 -11.55
C PRO A 176 -3.00 1.51 -12.04
N VAL A 177 -1.73 1.06 -11.99
CA VAL A 177 -0.60 1.75 -12.62
C VAL A 177 -1.19 2.27 -13.91
N GLY A 178 -1.31 3.61 -13.98
CA GLY A 178 -2.22 4.26 -14.91
C GLY A 178 -2.10 3.53 -16.22
N VAL A 179 -3.23 3.10 -16.79
CA VAL A 179 -3.32 2.47 -18.12
C VAL A 179 -2.14 3.02 -18.90
N PRO A 180 -1.13 2.21 -19.27
CA PRO A 180 0.20 2.73 -19.63
C PRO A 180 -0.04 3.96 -20.47
N CYS A 181 0.42 5.13 -20.02
CA CYS A 181 0.11 6.38 -20.70
C CYS A 181 1.11 6.53 -21.84
N PRO A 182 0.80 6.04 -23.06
CA PRO A 182 1.72 6.20 -24.17
C PRO A 182 1.98 7.68 -24.36
N GLY A 183 3.25 8.06 -24.19
CA GLY A 183 3.68 9.44 -24.27
C GLY A 183 4.00 10.11 -22.94
N ASP A 184 3.73 9.52 -21.76
CA ASP A 184 4.32 10.00 -20.50
C ASP A 184 5.72 9.40 -20.37
N LEU A 185 6.69 10.13 -20.89
CA LEU A 185 8.08 9.72 -20.96
C LEU A 185 8.85 10.11 -19.70
N THR A 186 8.29 11.03 -18.90
CA THR A 186 8.90 11.50 -17.65
C THR A 186 8.41 10.75 -16.41
N GLY A 187 7.28 10.06 -16.52
CA GLY A 187 6.64 9.30 -15.45
C GLY A 187 5.95 10.18 -14.41
N ASP A 188 5.56 11.40 -14.78
CA ASP A 188 4.94 12.37 -13.87
C ASP A 188 3.41 12.32 -13.87
N GLY A 189 2.81 11.47 -14.70
CA GLY A 189 1.37 11.29 -14.81
C GLY A 189 0.67 12.23 -15.80
N ASP A 190 1.40 13.10 -16.51
CA ASP A 190 0.81 14.02 -17.48
C ASP A 190 1.56 13.95 -18.81
N VAL A 191 0.89 13.64 -19.94
CA VAL A 191 1.51 13.79 -21.27
C VAL A 191 1.51 15.26 -21.67
N ASN A 192 2.67 15.90 -21.57
CA ASN A 192 2.79 17.33 -21.72
C ASN A 192 4.08 17.73 -22.49
N VAL A 193 4.45 19.00 -22.38
CA VAL A 193 5.61 19.55 -23.09
C VAL A 193 6.94 18.93 -22.63
N PHE A 194 7.03 18.48 -21.39
CA PHE A 194 8.22 17.82 -20.87
C PHE A 194 8.43 16.45 -21.54
N ASP A 195 7.36 15.73 -21.82
CA ASP A 195 7.44 14.47 -22.57
C ASP A 195 7.73 14.70 -24.05
N LEU A 196 7.16 15.75 -24.64
CA LEU A 196 7.54 16.15 -26.00
C LEU A 196 9.04 16.42 -26.11
N LEU A 197 9.62 17.09 -25.11
CA LEU A 197 11.06 17.35 -25.08
C LEU A 197 11.85 16.05 -24.93
N ALA A 198 11.41 15.13 -24.06
CA ALA A 198 12.03 13.82 -23.90
C ALA A 198 11.98 13.00 -25.20
N LEU A 199 10.87 13.04 -25.95
CA LEU A 199 10.73 12.38 -27.24
C LEU A 199 11.70 12.97 -28.28
N LEU A 200 11.79 14.30 -28.35
CA LEU A 200 12.69 14.99 -29.28
C LEU A 200 14.17 14.75 -28.95
N GLU A 201 14.52 14.54 -27.68
CA GLU A 201 15.88 14.19 -27.26
C GLU A 201 16.27 12.78 -27.71
N ALA A 202 15.31 11.85 -27.78
CA ALA A 202 15.51 10.48 -28.21
C ALA A 202 15.41 10.28 -29.75
N TRP A 203 15.22 11.35 -30.53
CA TRP A 203 14.89 11.27 -31.95
C TRP A 203 15.94 10.50 -32.78
N GLY A 204 15.47 9.51 -33.55
CA GLY A 204 16.30 8.66 -34.39
C GLY A 204 16.23 7.18 -34.00
N PRO A 205 17.13 6.35 -34.56
CA PRO A 205 17.10 4.91 -34.34
C PRO A 205 17.39 4.56 -32.88
N CYS A 206 16.60 3.65 -32.32
CA CYS A 206 16.80 3.17 -30.96
C CYS A 206 18.16 2.48 -30.81
N ALA A 207 18.93 2.87 -29.79
CA ALA A 207 20.21 2.25 -29.48
C ALA A 207 20.04 0.81 -28.95
N ASP A 208 19.00 0.57 -28.15
CA ASP A 208 18.51 -0.75 -27.75
C ASP A 208 17.00 -0.85 -28.07
N PRO A 209 16.58 -1.74 -28.97
CA PRO A 209 15.16 -1.94 -29.30
C PRO A 209 14.27 -2.42 -28.15
N ASN A 210 14.86 -2.91 -27.04
CA ASN A 210 14.09 -3.34 -25.86
C ASN A 210 14.04 -2.25 -24.77
N ASP A 211 14.78 -1.16 -24.94
CA ASP A 211 14.89 -0.05 -23.97
C ASP A 211 14.88 1.29 -24.72
N CYS A 212 13.72 1.59 -25.32
CA CYS A 212 13.49 2.81 -26.10
C CYS A 212 12.10 3.37 -25.75
N PRO A 213 11.93 4.04 -24.60
CA PRO A 213 10.62 4.47 -24.12
C PRO A 213 9.90 5.44 -25.06
N ALA A 214 10.66 6.22 -25.84
CA ALA A 214 10.12 7.19 -26.79
C ALA A 214 9.67 6.57 -28.13
N ASP A 215 9.94 5.29 -28.38
CA ASP A 215 9.43 4.52 -29.54
C ASP A 215 8.07 3.89 -29.15
N LEU A 216 7.04 4.72 -29.29
CA LEU A 216 5.68 4.44 -28.84
C LEU A 216 4.97 3.43 -29.75
N ASP A 217 5.31 3.38 -31.04
CA ASP A 217 4.77 2.41 -31.99
C ASP A 217 5.59 1.11 -32.11
N ARG A 218 6.76 1.07 -31.47
CA ARG A 218 7.71 -0.06 -31.43
C ARG A 218 8.27 -0.41 -32.81
N SER A 219 8.49 0.59 -33.65
CA SER A 219 9.10 0.43 -34.98
C SER A 219 10.63 0.25 -34.93
N GLY A 220 11.25 0.54 -33.79
CA GLY A 220 12.70 0.56 -33.58
C GLY A 220 13.34 1.92 -33.89
N THR A 221 12.55 2.97 -34.14
CA THR A 221 13.02 4.33 -34.43
C THR A 221 12.07 5.33 -33.80
N VAL A 222 12.60 6.31 -33.07
CA VAL A 222 11.82 7.46 -32.60
C VAL A 222 11.69 8.46 -33.74
N ASP A 223 10.50 8.61 -34.31
CA ASP A 223 10.24 9.51 -35.42
C ASP A 223 8.88 10.25 -35.31
N VAL A 224 8.39 10.73 -36.46
CA VAL A 224 7.14 11.50 -36.51
C VAL A 224 5.92 10.68 -36.12
N PHE A 225 5.93 9.35 -36.27
CA PHE A 225 4.83 8.50 -35.86
C PHE A 225 4.71 8.44 -34.34
N ASP A 226 5.83 8.40 -33.62
CA ASP A 226 5.85 8.51 -32.15
C ASP A 226 5.41 9.89 -31.68
N LEU A 227 5.85 10.94 -32.36
CA LEU A 227 5.39 12.30 -32.06
C LEU A 227 3.87 12.42 -32.20
N LEU A 228 3.28 11.81 -33.23
CA LEU A 228 1.83 11.82 -33.43
C LEU A 228 1.11 11.04 -32.33
N LEU A 229 1.66 9.90 -31.90
CA LEU A 229 1.12 9.12 -30.78
C LEU A 229 1.21 9.89 -29.46
N LEU A 230 2.32 10.59 -29.19
CA LEU A 230 2.45 11.44 -28.01
C LEU A 230 1.40 12.56 -28.02
N LEU A 231 1.22 13.24 -29.15
CA LEU A 231 0.23 14.31 -29.29
C LEU A 231 -1.22 13.81 -29.22
N GLU A 232 -1.50 12.58 -29.66
CA GLU A 232 -2.82 11.95 -29.52
C GLU A 232 -3.21 11.72 -28.05
N ASN A 233 -2.22 11.53 -27.19
CA ASN A 233 -2.41 11.26 -25.76
C ASN A 233 -2.19 12.48 -24.86
N TRP A 234 -2.14 13.69 -25.44
CA TRP A 234 -1.85 14.92 -24.69
C TRP A 234 -2.87 15.23 -23.59
N GLY A 235 -2.39 15.44 -22.36
CA GLY A 235 -3.20 15.72 -21.18
C GLY A 235 -2.87 14.80 -20.01
N GLY A 236 -3.63 14.96 -18.92
CA GLY A 236 -3.40 14.18 -17.71
C GLY A 236 -3.91 12.75 -17.80
N CYS A 237 -3.17 11.90 -17.10
CA CYS A 237 -3.53 10.56 -16.70
C CYS A 237 -3.82 10.53 -15.19
#